data_AF-A0A0H5Q9Y5-F1
#
_entry.id   AF-A0A0H5Q9Y5-F1
#
_cell.length_a   1.000
_cell.length_b   1.000
_cell.length_c   1.000
_cell.angle_alpha   90.00
_cell.angle_beta   90.00
_cell.angle_gamma   90.00
#
_symmetry.space_group_name_H-M   'P 1'
#
loop_
_entity.id
_entity.type
_entity.pdbx_description
1 polymer ?
#
loop_
_entity_poly.entity_id
_entity_poly.type
_entity_poly.pdbx_seq_one_letter_code
_entity_poly.pdbx_strand_id
1 'polypeptide(L)'
;VYQYIIYVLTGDLYLQKDIDENLEFIHQAENNPNEVYSGGGQGFCWDISAEKVVFYHNEFDEEDGWPDLSCSLHTFKTALIAWNAFLQLPKSIHSVVETVIEE
;
A
#
# COMPACT_ATOMS: atom_id res chain seq x y z
N VAL A 1 -5.12 -9.14 8.04
CA VAL A 1 -5.09 -8.11 6.98
C VAL A 1 -4.38 -6.84 7.40
N TYR A 2 -4.86 -6.12 8.42
CA TYR A 2 -4.24 -4.85 8.82
C TYR A 2 -2.77 -4.95 9.24
N GLN A 3 -2.37 -6.06 9.87
CA GLN A 3 -0.97 -6.31 10.21
C GLN A 3 -0.07 -6.33 8.96
N TYR A 4 -0.48 -7.02 7.90
CA TYR A 4 0.26 -7.08 6.63
C TYR A 4 0.34 -5.70 5.99
N ILE A 5 -0.79 -4.98 5.95
CA ILE A 5 -0.82 -3.61 5.42
C ILE A 5 0.17 -2.73 6.19
N ILE A 6 0.22 -2.82 7.53
CA ILE A 6 1.17 -2.04 8.33
C ILE A 6 2.62 -2.44 8.02
N TYR A 7 2.93 -3.73 7.93
CA TYR A 7 4.28 -4.19 7.59
C TYR A 7 4.72 -3.72 6.20
N VAL A 8 3.85 -3.89 5.20
CA VAL A 8 4.10 -3.42 3.84
C VAL A 8 4.31 -1.90 3.84
N LEU A 9 3.44 -1.12 4.48
CA LEU A 9 3.57 0.35 4.50
C LEU A 9 4.83 0.84 5.22
N THR A 10 5.20 0.21 6.33
CA THR A 10 6.32 0.65 7.17
C THR A 10 7.66 0.08 6.76
N GLY A 11 7.68 -1.08 6.09
CA GLY A 11 8.88 -1.82 5.71
C GLY A 11 9.18 -1.81 4.21
N ASP A 12 8.16 -1.80 3.35
CA ASP A 12 8.31 -1.96 1.90
C ASP A 12 7.88 -0.72 1.10
N LEU A 13 6.91 0.07 1.59
CA LEU A 13 6.32 1.25 0.94
C LEU A 13 6.50 2.52 1.79
N TYR A 14 7.73 2.81 2.21
CA TYR A 14 8.03 3.95 3.09
C TYR A 14 8.56 5.19 2.35
N LEU A 15 8.74 5.14 1.02
CA LEU A 15 9.09 6.30 0.20
C LEU A 15 7.91 6.75 -0.65
N GLN A 16 7.81 8.07 -0.86
CA GLN A 16 6.77 8.67 -1.70
C GLN A 16 6.66 8.02 -3.09
N LYS A 17 7.81 7.76 -3.73
CA LYS A 17 7.85 7.15 -5.07
C LYS A 17 7.15 5.78 -5.11
N ASP A 18 7.27 4.99 -4.02
CA ASP A 18 6.72 3.64 -3.96
C ASP A 18 5.19 3.73 -3.82
N ILE A 19 4.71 4.76 -3.12
CA ILE A 19 3.28 5.07 -3.03
C ILE A 19 2.73 5.52 -4.38
N ASP A 20 3.42 6.43 -5.07
CA ASP A 20 2.99 6.93 -6.36
C ASP A 20 2.89 5.80 -7.40
N GLU A 21 3.88 4.90 -7.44
CA GLU A 21 3.87 3.72 -8.30
C GLU A 21 2.70 2.78 -8.00
N ASN A 22 2.41 2.51 -6.72
CA ASN A 22 1.30 1.64 -6.35
C ASN A 22 -0.07 2.28 -6.60
N LEU A 23 -0.19 3.60 -6.48
CA LEU A 23 -1.40 4.31 -6.89
C LEU A 23 -1.63 4.23 -8.40
N GLU A 24 -0.56 4.26 -9.20
CA GLU A 24 -0.64 4.03 -10.65
C GLU A 24 -1.07 2.59 -10.98
N PHE A 25 -0.52 1.58 -10.31
CA PHE A 25 -0.99 0.19 -10.47
C PHE A 25 -2.47 0.02 -10.13
N ILE A 26 -2.95 0.69 -9.08
CA ILE A 26 -4.38 0.71 -8.74
C ILE A 26 -5.19 1.36 -9.86
N HIS A 27 -4.73 2.50 -10.39
CA HIS A 27 -5.41 3.16 -11.51
C HIS A 27 -5.49 2.25 -12.73
N GLN A 28 -4.42 1.52 -13.04
CA GLN A 28 -4.39 0.57 -14.15
C GLN A 28 -5.32 -0.62 -13.91
N ALA A 29 -5.34 -1.18 -12.69
CA ALA A 29 -6.25 -2.26 -12.29
C ALA A 29 -7.73 -1.85 -12.38
N GLU A 30 -8.06 -0.62 -11.99
CA GLU A 30 -9.43 -0.07 -12.09
C GLU A 30 -9.91 0.04 -13.55
N ASN A 31 -8.99 0.27 -14.50
CA ASN A 31 -9.32 0.44 -15.92
C ASN A 31 -9.15 -0.84 -16.76
N ASN A 32 -8.37 -1.81 -16.29
CA ASN A 32 -8.07 -3.07 -16.98
C ASN A 32 -8.42 -4.27 -16.08
N PRO A 33 -9.71 -4.64 -15.94
CA PRO A 33 -10.17 -5.55 -14.90
C PRO A 33 -9.65 -7.00 -15.01
N ASN A 34 -9.07 -7.38 -16.14
CA ASN A 34 -8.49 -8.71 -16.36
C ASN A 34 -6.97 -8.74 -16.16
N GLU A 35 -6.34 -7.60 -15.89
CA GLU A 35 -4.89 -7.50 -15.69
C GLU A 35 -4.54 -7.53 -14.20
N VAL A 36 -3.31 -7.93 -13.93
CA VAL A 36 -2.72 -7.98 -12.59
C VAL A 36 -1.40 -7.23 -12.63
N TYR A 37 -1.21 -6.34 -11.66
CA TYR A 37 -0.01 -5.53 -11.51
C TYR A 37 0.69 -5.93 -10.22
N SER A 38 1.94 -6.37 -10.33
CA SER A 38 2.70 -6.87 -9.20
C SER A 38 3.70 -5.83 -8.71
N GLY A 39 3.73 -5.63 -7.40
CA GLY A 39 4.76 -4.87 -6.71
C GLY A 39 5.44 -5.74 -5.65
N GLY A 40 6.50 -5.22 -5.05
CA GLY A 40 7.16 -5.90 -3.95
C GLY A 40 8.27 -5.08 -3.32
N GLY A 41 8.56 -5.39 -2.07
CA GLY A 41 9.65 -4.82 -1.30
C GLY A 41 10.64 -5.89 -0.84
N GLN A 42 11.22 -5.69 0.34
CA GLN A 42 12.12 -6.66 0.96
C GLN A 42 11.35 -7.75 1.71
N GLY A 43 10.26 -7.40 2.41
CA GLY A 43 9.47 -8.35 3.19
C GLY A 43 8.40 -9.05 2.38
N PHE A 44 7.58 -8.28 1.67
CA PHE A 44 6.42 -8.80 0.95
C PHE A 44 6.43 -8.43 -0.53
N CYS A 45 5.82 -9.30 -1.33
CA CYS A 45 5.29 -8.98 -2.64
C CYS A 45 3.76 -8.86 -2.56
N TRP A 46 3.19 -8.21 -3.57
CA TRP A 46 1.74 -8.12 -3.71
C TRP A 46 1.30 -8.04 -5.16
N ASP A 47 0.13 -8.62 -5.41
CA ASP A 47 -0.54 -8.62 -6.70
C ASP A 47 -1.84 -7.82 -6.60
N ILE A 48 -2.00 -6.84 -7.49
CA ILE A 48 -3.14 -5.90 -7.53
C ILE A 48 -4.02 -6.24 -8.73
N SER A 49 -5.27 -6.61 -8.48
CA SER A 49 -6.32 -6.75 -9.50
C SER A 49 -7.48 -5.79 -9.22
N ALA A 50 -8.42 -5.69 -10.17
CA ALA A 50 -9.63 -4.88 -9.98
C ALA A 50 -10.46 -5.26 -8.73
N GLU A 51 -10.37 -6.52 -8.29
CA GLU A 51 -11.17 -7.03 -7.17
C GLU A 51 -10.44 -6.91 -5.83
N LYS A 52 -9.15 -7.23 -5.82
CA LYS A 52 -8.40 -7.46 -4.57
C LYS A 52 -6.91 -7.22 -4.73
N VAL A 53 -6.26 -7.10 -3.58
CA VAL A 53 -4.80 -7.16 -3.44
C VAL A 53 -4.45 -8.40 -2.66
N VAL A 54 -3.52 -9.20 -3.16
CA VAL A 54 -2.99 -10.40 -2.50
C VAL A 54 -1.56 -10.09 -2.06
N PHE A 55 -1.24 -10.36 -0.80
CA PHE A 55 0.09 -10.19 -0.22
C PHE A 55 0.69 -11.56 0.07
N TYR A 56 1.96 -11.73 -0.27
CA TYR A 56 2.72 -12.95 -0.05
C TYR A 56 4.16 -12.60 0.35
N HIS A 57 4.80 -13.46 1.14
CA HIS A 57 6.12 -13.20 1.68
C HIS A 57 7.21 -13.48 0.64
N ASN A 58 8.33 -12.74 0.70
CA ASN A 58 9.46 -12.92 -0.23
C ASN A 58 10.37 -14.11 0.09
N GLU A 59 10.35 -14.62 1.32
CA GLU A 59 11.30 -15.66 1.73
C GLU A 59 10.94 -17.02 1.11
N PHE A 60 11.97 -17.66 0.54
CA PHE A 60 11.92 -18.91 -0.21
C PHE A 60 11.72 -20.17 0.64
N ASP A 61 11.73 -20.04 1.96
CA ASP A 61 11.50 -21.15 2.85
C ASP A 61 10.08 -21.05 3.41
N GLU A 62 9.31 -22.11 3.20
CA GLU A 62 7.95 -22.35 3.69
C GLU A 62 7.92 -22.39 5.24
N GLU A 63 8.35 -21.32 5.92
CA GLU A 63 8.08 -21.18 7.35
C GLU A 63 6.58 -20.91 7.50
N ASP A 64 5.93 -21.79 8.26
CA ASP A 64 4.51 -21.85 8.67
C ASP A 64 3.93 -20.55 9.32
N GLY A 65 4.59 -19.39 9.18
CA GLY A 65 4.30 -18.15 9.91
C GLY A 65 3.49 -17.08 9.15
N TRP A 66 3.52 -17.06 7.82
CA TRP A 66 2.93 -15.96 7.03
C TRP A 66 2.01 -16.46 5.91
N PRO A 67 0.71 -16.71 6.18
CA PRO A 67 -0.22 -17.12 5.14
C PRO A 67 -0.42 -16.04 4.07
N ASP A 68 -0.66 -16.44 2.83
CA ASP A 68 -1.14 -15.51 1.81
C ASP A 68 -2.42 -14.84 2.29
N LEU A 69 -2.47 -13.53 2.13
CA LEU A 69 -3.55 -12.75 2.67
C LEU A 69 -4.05 -11.74 1.66
N SER A 70 -5.36 -11.50 1.62
CA SER A 70 -5.95 -10.55 0.68
C SER A 70 -6.83 -9.51 1.34
N CYS A 71 -6.97 -8.38 0.65
CA CYS A 71 -7.93 -7.32 0.97
C CYS A 71 -8.59 -6.81 -0.31
N SER A 72 -9.68 -6.05 -0.19
CA SER A 72 -10.27 -5.40 -1.37
C SER A 72 -9.34 -4.30 -1.89
N LEU A 73 -9.37 -4.07 -3.21
CA LEU A 73 -8.63 -2.96 -3.84
C LEU A 73 -8.89 -1.62 -3.15
N HIS A 74 -10.16 -1.36 -2.81
CA HIS A 74 -10.58 -0.16 -2.08
C HIS A 74 -9.89 -0.03 -0.70
N THR A 75 -9.73 -1.13 0.03
CA THR A 75 -9.06 -1.14 1.34
C THR A 75 -7.60 -0.75 1.19
N PHE A 76 -6.89 -1.34 0.22
CA PHE A 76 -5.49 -1.04 -0.04
C PHE A 76 -5.29 0.41 -0.51
N LYS A 77 -6.11 0.87 -1.45
CA LYS A 77 -6.11 2.26 -1.94
C LYS A 77 -6.28 3.26 -0.80
N THR A 78 -7.24 3.02 0.08
CA THR A 78 -7.49 3.88 1.24
C THR A 78 -6.29 3.93 2.19
N ALA A 79 -5.65 2.78 2.43
CA ALA A 79 -4.46 2.70 3.27
C ALA A 79 -3.26 3.45 2.65
N LEU A 80 -3.03 3.31 1.34
CA LEU A 80 -1.98 4.05 0.63
C LEU A 80 -2.19 5.56 0.67
N ILE A 81 -3.42 6.04 0.45
CA ILE A 81 -3.75 7.47 0.51
C ILE A 81 -3.51 8.01 1.92
N ALA A 82 -3.97 7.30 2.95
CA ALA A 82 -3.75 7.71 4.33
C ALA A 82 -2.27 7.72 4.71
N TRP A 83 -1.52 6.72 4.25
CA TRP A 83 -0.07 6.64 4.46
C TRP A 83 0.69 7.74 3.72
N ASN A 84 0.28 8.07 2.49
CA ASN A 84 0.81 9.19 1.73
C ASN A 84 0.67 10.50 2.51
N ALA A 85 -0.55 10.77 3.00
CA ALA A 85 -0.82 11.96 3.80
C ALA A 85 0.04 12.00 5.08
N PHE A 86 0.24 10.84 5.72
CA PHE A 86 1.13 10.71 6.87
C PHE A 86 2.59 11.02 6.54
N LEU A 87 3.13 10.52 5.43
CA LEU A 87 4.52 10.78 5.01
C LEU A 87 4.76 12.26 4.65
N GLN A 88 3.71 12.97 4.23
CA GLN A 88 3.73 14.40 3.91
C GLN A 88 3.57 15.30 5.14
N LEU A 89 3.26 14.74 6.32
CA LEU A 89 3.18 15.53 7.55
C LEU A 89 4.54 16.18 7.83
N PRO A 90 4.56 17.43 8.33
CA PRO A 90 5.83 18.06 8.59
C PRO A 90 6.56 17.32 9.71
N LYS A 91 7.86 17.10 9.51
CA LYS A 91 8.69 16.32 10.45
C LYS A 91 9.02 17.05 11.75
N SER A 92 8.74 18.36 11.80
CA SER A 92 8.99 19.20 12.97
C SER A 92 7.72 19.34 13.78
N ILE A 93 7.78 19.08 15.09
CA ILE A 93 6.67 19.32 16.01
C ILE A 93 6.25 20.80 16.09
N HIS A 94 7.09 21.70 15.58
CA HIS A 94 6.83 23.15 15.56
C HIS A 94 6.19 23.62 14.24
N SER A 95 5.91 22.72 13.30
CA SER A 95 5.20 23.07 12.08
C SER A 95 3.73 23.34 12.33
N VAL A 96 3.15 24.30 11.60
CA VAL A 96 1.71 24.52 11.56
C VAL A 96 1.17 23.90 10.27
N VAL A 97 0.14 23.06 10.40
CA VAL A 97 -0.65 22.57 9.25
C VAL A 97 -1.90 23.44 9.17
N GLU A 98 -1.98 24.29 8.15
CA GLU A 98 -3.18 25.08 7.87
C GLU A 98 -4.14 24.25 7.01
N THR A 99 -5.25 23.81 7.59
CA THR A 99 -6.35 23.17 6.86
C THR A 99 -7.45 24.18 6.59
N VAL A 100 -7.78 24.39 5.32
CA VAL A 100 -8.98 25.13 4.91
C VAL A 100 -10.17 24.20 5.08
N ILE A 101 -11.15 24.62 5.89
CA ILE A 101 -12.46 23.98 5.96
C ILE A 101 -13.34 24.74 4.99
N GLU A 102 -13.77 24.09 3.90
CA GLU A 102 -14.75 24.67 2.98
C GLU A 102 -16.16 24.59 3.61
N GLU A 103 -16.91 25.70 3.57
CA GLU A 103 -18.30 25.83 4.07
C GLU A 103 -19.33 25.13 3.17
#